data_AF-A0A7S4QKP3-F1
#
_entry.id   AF-A0A7S4QKP3-F1
#
_cell.length_a   1.000
_cell.length_b   1.000
_cell.length_c   1.000
_cell.angle_alpha   90.00
_cell.angle_beta   90.00
_cell.angle_gamma   90.00
#
_symmetry.space_group_name_H-M   'P 1'
#
loop_
_entity.id
_entity.type
_entity.pdbx_description
1 polymer ?
#
loop_
_entity_poly.entity_id
_entity_poly.type
_entity_poly.pdbx_seq_one_letter_code
_entity_poly.pdbx_strand_id
1 'polypeptide(L)'
;FSIFSISRSRSDDLKILLFFSPLITLNTMKFSILATAAFTIAPAAAEIYFKEQFNDEAWKDRWTEPTGWKAKHEMGKWKHTAGEYYGDSSDKGIQTSEDARFYGLSAPLTKTFNSSDGKDLVLQYSVKHEQNLDCGGAYIKLLPGDNFDAANFGGDTPYSVMFGPDICGHSNKRTHVILHSDNKNDNLLIKKDIPTETDNLTHLYTLVVRTDNTFEVFVDNKSVRSGKLEDEFDFLPEKEIKDPDQSKPADWVDDAQMDDPNDQKPDGYDDIPEDIPDPDAAKPDDWDDEDDGEWEPPMIDNPDYKGPWKAKRIANPDYKGPWVHPMIPNPDYVYDEKMHSVCTDGCTHIGFELWQVKTGTLFDDIIVTDSLEEAQKFAEETFFKKKDDEADMLDEKKEAEREEQRKAAAVDDHDDEEDYMDEMMDEF
;
A
#
# COMPACT_ATOMS: atom_id res chain seq x y z
N PHE A 1 91.00 -17.79 -1.43
CA PHE A 1 91.03 -18.28 -2.82
C PHE A 1 89.98 -17.50 -3.61
N SER A 2 90.31 -16.28 -4.05
CA SER A 2 90.93 -15.98 -5.37
C SER A 2 89.94 -16.29 -6.50
N ILE A 3 89.06 -15.33 -6.86
CA ILE A 3 89.21 -14.29 -7.91
C ILE A 3 89.31 -14.88 -9.33
N PHE A 4 88.64 -14.18 -10.24
CA PHE A 4 88.79 -14.09 -11.70
C PHE A 4 87.82 -14.96 -12.50
N SER A 5 87.25 -14.55 -13.64
CA SER A 5 87.13 -13.28 -14.38
C SER A 5 86.70 -13.65 -15.80
N ILE A 6 86.17 -12.69 -16.56
CA ILE A 6 86.39 -12.54 -18.02
C ILE A 6 85.79 -13.66 -18.91
N SER A 7 85.29 -13.44 -20.12
CA SER A 7 84.86 -12.29 -20.92
C SER A 7 84.33 -12.89 -22.23
N ARG A 8 83.73 -12.03 -23.07
CA ARG A 8 83.84 -11.99 -24.55
C ARG A 8 84.19 -13.32 -25.25
N SER A 9 83.45 -13.68 -26.29
CA SER A 9 83.71 -13.17 -27.64
C SER A 9 82.83 -14.03 -28.56
N ARG A 10 82.04 -13.47 -29.50
CA ARG A 10 82.45 -13.25 -30.91
C ARG A 10 83.13 -14.51 -31.46
N SER A 11 82.70 -15.11 -32.55
CA SER A 11 82.16 -14.56 -33.80
C SER A 11 82.07 -15.77 -34.73
N ASP A 12 80.99 -15.88 -35.48
CA ASP A 12 80.96 -15.77 -36.94
C ASP A 12 81.70 -16.86 -37.73
N ASP A 13 80.95 -17.33 -38.74
CA ASP A 13 81.42 -17.68 -40.09
C ASP A 13 82.11 -19.03 -40.33
N LEU A 14 81.39 -19.93 -41.02
CA LEU A 14 81.59 -20.24 -42.45
C LEU A 14 80.48 -21.26 -42.86
N LYS A 15 79.57 -20.90 -43.78
CA LYS A 15 79.62 -21.18 -45.24
C LYS A 15 79.72 -22.69 -45.54
N ILE A 16 78.96 -23.33 -46.42
CA ILE A 16 78.14 -23.00 -47.60
C ILE A 16 77.51 -24.36 -47.96
N LEU A 17 76.25 -24.42 -48.42
CA LEU A 17 75.95 -25.07 -49.71
C LEU A 17 74.49 -24.82 -50.14
N LEU A 18 74.42 -24.34 -51.37
CA LEU A 18 73.28 -23.95 -52.19
C LEU A 18 72.26 -25.09 -52.36
N PHE A 19 70.98 -24.77 -52.56
CA PHE A 19 70.35 -24.73 -53.89
C PHE A 19 68.81 -24.62 -53.85
N PHE A 20 68.28 -23.96 -54.90
CA PHE A 20 66.89 -23.93 -55.43
C PHE A 20 65.86 -22.95 -54.84
N SER A 21 65.60 -21.89 -55.64
CA SER A 21 64.29 -21.24 -55.84
C SER A 21 63.58 -21.97 -57.02
N PRO A 22 62.23 -21.91 -57.21
CA PRO A 22 61.53 -20.64 -57.49
C PRO A 22 60.12 -20.45 -56.88
N LEU A 23 59.76 -19.16 -56.78
CA LEU A 23 58.43 -18.51 -56.80
C LEU A 23 57.15 -19.33 -56.53
N ILE A 24 56.33 -18.85 -55.59
CA ILE A 24 54.85 -18.70 -55.72
C ILE A 24 54.36 -17.60 -54.74
N THR A 25 53.84 -16.51 -55.33
CA THR A 25 52.90 -15.46 -54.89
C THR A 25 52.89 -14.88 -53.47
N LEU A 26 53.18 -13.57 -53.40
CA LEU A 26 52.66 -12.61 -52.42
C LEU A 26 51.13 -12.67 -52.37
N ASN A 27 50.56 -12.77 -51.16
CA ASN A 27 49.18 -12.35 -50.90
C ASN A 27 49.24 -11.20 -49.89
N THR A 28 48.88 -10.01 -50.35
CA THR A 28 48.79 -8.79 -49.54
C THR A 28 47.55 -8.86 -48.65
N MET A 29 47.76 -9.24 -47.39
CA MET A 29 46.70 -9.15 -46.37
C MET A 29 46.52 -7.67 -46.01
N LYS A 30 45.48 -7.06 -46.57
CA LYS A 30 45.00 -5.73 -46.18
C LYS A 30 44.52 -5.81 -44.73
N PHE A 31 45.22 -5.15 -43.81
CA PHE A 31 44.68 -4.83 -42.49
C PHE A 31 43.58 -3.78 -42.68
N SER A 32 42.32 -4.22 -42.74
CA SER A 32 41.18 -3.33 -42.54
C SER A 32 41.16 -2.94 -41.06
N ILE A 33 41.51 -1.69 -40.79
CA ILE A 33 41.26 -1.04 -39.50
C ILE A 33 39.74 -0.93 -39.36
N LEU A 34 39.15 -1.84 -38.59
CA LEU A 34 37.77 -1.71 -38.14
C LEU A 34 37.77 -0.62 -37.06
N ALA A 35 37.46 0.61 -37.45
CA ALA A 35 37.19 1.68 -36.49
C ALA A 35 35.88 1.34 -35.77
N THR A 36 35.98 0.72 -34.59
CA THR A 36 34.89 0.67 -33.62
C THR A 36 34.64 2.11 -33.16
N ALA A 37 33.66 2.77 -33.77
CA ALA A 37 33.10 3.99 -33.23
C ALA A 37 32.45 3.63 -31.88
N ALA A 38 33.16 3.93 -30.78
CA ALA A 38 32.55 3.97 -29.47
C ALA A 38 31.52 5.10 -29.51
N PHE A 39 30.25 4.75 -29.71
CA PHE A 39 29.14 5.66 -29.44
C PHE A 39 29.17 5.89 -27.94
N THR A 40 29.77 7.00 -27.50
CA THR A 40 29.53 7.53 -26.16
C THR A 40 28.08 8.02 -26.18
N ILE A 41 27.16 7.14 -25.81
CA ILE A 41 25.81 7.56 -25.41
C ILE A 41 26.05 8.38 -24.15
N ALA A 42 26.02 9.71 -24.26
CA ALA A 42 25.93 10.55 -23.09
C ALA A 42 24.63 10.13 -22.37
N PRO A 43 24.68 9.76 -21.07
CA PRO A 43 23.45 9.51 -20.34
C PRO A 43 22.60 10.77 -20.45
N ALA A 44 21.37 10.63 -20.92
CA ALA A 44 20.41 11.72 -20.88
C ALA A 44 20.31 12.15 -19.41
N ALA A 45 20.56 13.43 -19.13
CA ALA A 45 20.41 13.96 -17.77
C ALA A 45 18.96 13.70 -17.31
N ALA A 46 18.80 13.28 -16.06
CA ALA A 46 17.49 13.14 -15.45
C ALA A 46 16.74 14.48 -15.52
N GLU A 47 15.46 14.42 -15.86
CA GLU A 47 14.59 15.58 -15.90
C GLU A 47 13.84 15.70 -14.58
N ILE A 48 13.87 16.89 -13.99
CA ILE A 48 13.15 17.22 -12.76
C ILE A 48 11.96 18.11 -13.16
N TYR A 49 10.75 17.59 -12.98
CA TYR A 49 9.49 18.27 -13.30
C TYR A 49 8.98 19.11 -12.13
N PHE A 50 9.32 18.74 -10.90
CA PHE A 50 9.01 19.53 -9.71
C PHE A 50 10.01 19.20 -8.60
N LYS A 51 10.32 20.21 -7.77
CA LYS A 51 11.17 20.05 -6.59
C LYS A 51 10.80 21.13 -5.56
N GLU A 52 10.52 20.72 -4.33
CA GLU A 52 10.18 21.63 -3.22
C GLU A 52 10.77 21.13 -1.90
N GLN A 53 11.31 22.06 -1.11
CA GLN A 53 11.84 21.82 0.24
C GLN A 53 11.34 22.86 1.26
N PHE A 54 10.50 23.80 0.81
CA PHE A 54 9.93 24.87 1.63
C PHE A 54 10.94 25.73 2.41
N ASN A 55 12.24 25.66 2.10
CA ASN A 55 13.32 26.34 2.84
C ASN A 55 13.45 27.84 2.57
N ASP A 56 12.48 28.45 1.89
CA ASP A 56 12.42 29.86 1.57
C ASP A 56 10.98 30.40 1.60
N GLU A 57 10.81 31.68 1.95
CA GLU A 57 9.47 32.30 2.04
C GLU A 57 8.71 32.36 0.70
N ALA A 58 9.39 32.22 -0.44
CA ALA A 58 8.74 32.27 -1.75
C ALA A 58 7.95 30.99 -2.06
N TRP A 59 7.94 29.99 -1.16
CA TRP A 59 6.99 28.87 -1.27
C TRP A 59 5.53 29.35 -1.34
N LYS A 60 5.21 30.48 -0.69
CA LYS A 60 3.88 31.10 -0.73
C LYS A 60 3.49 31.62 -2.12
N ASP A 61 4.47 31.90 -2.97
CA ASP A 61 4.23 32.29 -4.37
C ASP A 61 4.13 31.06 -5.29
N ARG A 62 4.72 29.93 -4.89
CA ARG A 62 4.69 28.66 -5.64
C ARG A 62 3.42 27.85 -5.37
N TRP A 63 2.87 27.95 -4.16
CA TRP A 63 1.73 27.16 -3.71
C TRP A 63 0.47 28.01 -3.55
N THR A 64 -0.66 27.46 -3.97
CA THR A 64 -1.98 28.10 -3.94
C THR A 64 -2.93 27.28 -3.07
N GLU A 65 -3.53 27.93 -2.07
CA GLU A 65 -4.67 27.39 -1.32
C GLU A 65 -5.97 27.57 -2.13
N PRO A 66 -6.84 26.56 -2.20
CA PRO A 66 -8.12 26.69 -2.88
C PRO A 66 -9.05 27.63 -2.14
N THR A 67 -9.79 28.45 -2.89
CA THR A 67 -10.72 29.45 -2.35
C THR A 67 -12.19 29.08 -2.58
N GLY A 68 -12.47 28.15 -3.50
CA GLY A 68 -13.81 27.73 -3.91
C GLY A 68 -14.19 26.29 -3.54
N TRP A 69 -13.30 25.50 -2.93
CA TRP A 69 -13.60 24.10 -2.60
C TRP A 69 -14.56 23.93 -1.39
N LYS A 70 -14.18 24.45 -0.22
CA LYS A 70 -14.97 24.41 1.01
C LYS A 70 -15.15 25.80 1.59
N ALA A 71 -16.08 25.95 2.55
CA ALA A 71 -16.20 27.22 3.24
C ALA A 71 -14.91 27.50 4.04
N LYS A 72 -14.54 28.78 4.17
CA LYS A 72 -13.30 29.19 4.86
C LYS A 72 -13.16 28.66 6.30
N HIS A 73 -14.28 28.41 6.98
CA HIS A 73 -14.30 27.88 8.35
C HIS A 73 -14.22 26.34 8.42
N GLU A 74 -14.19 25.65 7.28
CA GLU A 74 -13.96 24.21 7.16
C GLU A 74 -12.54 23.92 6.65
N MET A 75 -11.89 24.91 6.02
CA MET A 75 -10.49 24.86 5.61
C MET A 75 -9.56 25.08 6.79
N GLY A 76 -8.50 24.29 6.89
CA GLY A 76 -7.43 24.43 7.87
C GLY A 76 -6.28 25.26 7.34
N LYS A 77 -5.52 25.87 8.24
CA LYS A 77 -4.34 26.68 7.89
C LYS A 77 -3.08 25.85 7.83
N TRP A 78 -2.22 26.15 6.86
CA TRP A 78 -0.87 25.61 6.80
C TRP A 78 0.09 26.42 7.68
N LYS A 79 0.99 25.71 8.39
CA LYS A 79 2.05 26.29 9.21
C LYS A 79 3.41 25.91 8.60
N HIS A 80 4.27 26.90 8.40
CA HIS A 80 5.64 26.67 7.93
C HIS A 80 6.60 26.48 9.11
N THR A 81 7.10 25.26 9.31
CA THR A 81 7.78 24.87 10.56
C THR A 81 8.63 23.61 10.36
N ALA A 82 9.61 23.40 11.23
CA ALA A 82 10.40 22.17 11.31
C ALA A 82 9.74 21.11 12.23
N GLY A 83 8.62 21.43 12.88
CA GLY A 83 8.01 20.58 13.91
C GLY A 83 8.56 20.85 15.31
N GLU A 84 8.14 20.03 16.27
CA GLU A 84 8.57 20.09 17.68
C GLU A 84 9.92 19.41 17.93
N TYR A 85 10.32 18.49 17.06
CA TYR A 85 11.65 17.88 17.00
C TYR A 85 12.06 17.70 15.54
N TYR A 86 13.36 17.79 15.25
CA TYR A 86 13.86 17.86 13.88
C TYR A 86 15.35 17.52 13.85
N GLY A 87 15.85 17.11 12.69
CA GLY A 87 17.30 16.99 12.48
C GLY A 87 17.99 18.32 12.18
N ASP A 88 17.28 19.27 11.56
CA ASP A 88 17.77 20.62 11.29
C ASP A 88 16.65 21.64 11.48
N SER A 89 16.82 22.57 12.42
CA SER A 89 15.82 23.61 12.73
C SER A 89 15.53 24.58 11.58
N SER A 90 16.47 24.68 10.63
CA SER A 90 16.34 25.54 9.45
C SER A 90 15.58 24.87 8.31
N ASP A 91 15.50 23.53 8.35
CA ASP A 91 14.81 22.72 7.35
C ASP A 91 13.33 22.62 7.73
N LYS A 92 12.49 23.37 7.02
CA LYS A 92 11.08 23.54 7.37
C LYS A 92 10.21 23.01 6.27
N GLY A 93 9.19 22.24 6.64
CA GLY A 93 8.09 21.86 5.74
C GLY A 93 6.81 22.65 6.00
N ILE A 94 5.72 22.17 5.40
CA ILE A 94 4.35 22.65 5.67
C ILE A 94 3.62 21.66 6.57
N GLN A 95 2.97 22.17 7.62
CA GLN A 95 2.29 21.38 8.64
C GLN A 95 0.81 21.76 8.74
N THR A 96 -0.07 20.77 8.90
CA THR A 96 -1.49 21.00 9.24
C THR A 96 -1.61 21.53 10.69
N SER A 97 -2.54 22.47 10.97
CA SER A 97 -2.51 23.20 12.26
C SER A 97 -3.84 23.38 13.00
N GLU A 98 -4.95 22.98 12.41
CA GLU A 98 -6.31 23.07 12.96
C GLU A 98 -7.06 21.74 12.82
N ASP A 99 -7.43 21.13 13.95
CA ASP A 99 -8.13 19.84 14.03
C ASP A 99 -9.49 19.84 13.30
N ALA A 100 -9.85 18.66 12.78
CA ALA A 100 -11.09 18.40 12.04
C ALA A 100 -11.31 19.40 10.89
N ARG A 101 -10.31 19.52 10.01
CA ARG A 101 -10.33 20.43 8.86
C ARG A 101 -9.94 19.77 7.55
N PHE A 102 -10.44 20.35 6.47
CA PHE A 102 -9.97 20.10 5.12
C PHE A 102 -8.72 20.93 4.83
N TYR A 103 -7.75 20.35 4.15
CA TYR A 103 -6.51 21.01 3.75
C TYR A 103 -6.35 20.91 2.25
N GLY A 104 -6.14 22.06 1.60
CA GLY A 104 -5.92 22.16 0.17
C GLY A 104 -4.68 22.98 -0.09
N LEU A 105 -3.79 22.49 -0.94
CA LEU A 105 -2.63 23.23 -1.42
C LEU A 105 -2.15 22.64 -2.74
N SER A 106 -1.90 23.48 -3.75
CA SER A 106 -1.44 23.01 -5.06
C SER A 106 -0.35 23.90 -5.64
N ALA A 107 0.55 23.34 -6.44
CA ALA A 107 1.61 24.06 -7.12
C ALA A 107 1.76 23.57 -8.57
N PRO A 108 2.11 24.45 -9.52
CA PRO A 108 2.44 24.03 -10.87
C PRO A 108 3.78 23.28 -10.89
N LEU A 109 3.86 22.23 -11.72
CA LEU A 109 5.14 21.65 -12.12
C LEU A 109 5.96 22.71 -12.88
N THR A 110 7.28 22.68 -12.75
CA THR A 110 8.18 23.56 -13.52
C THR A 110 8.16 23.21 -15.01
N LYS A 111 7.85 21.95 -15.32
CA LYS A 111 7.60 21.43 -16.66
C LYS A 111 6.49 20.39 -16.59
N THR A 112 5.57 20.41 -17.56
CA THR A 112 4.55 19.37 -17.72
C THR A 112 5.22 17.99 -17.89
N PHE A 113 4.80 17.02 -17.10
CA PHE A 113 5.18 15.62 -17.28
C PHE A 113 4.17 14.95 -18.21
N ASN A 114 4.60 14.34 -19.32
CA ASN A 114 3.73 13.60 -20.21
C ASN A 114 4.20 12.14 -20.33
N SER A 115 3.30 11.19 -20.08
CA SER A 115 3.63 9.77 -20.20
C SER A 115 4.03 9.36 -21.63
N SER A 116 3.58 10.11 -22.65
CA SER A 116 3.92 9.87 -24.05
C SER A 116 5.39 10.14 -24.38
N ASP A 117 6.14 10.79 -23.48
CA ASP A 117 7.56 11.08 -23.69
C ASP A 117 8.47 9.84 -23.52
N GLY A 118 7.89 8.69 -23.16
CA GLY A 118 8.63 7.44 -22.98
C GLY A 118 9.59 7.51 -21.79
N LYS A 119 9.17 8.21 -20.73
CA LYS A 119 9.91 8.42 -19.49
C LYS A 119 9.16 7.77 -18.34
N ASP A 120 9.92 7.22 -17.39
CA ASP A 120 9.36 6.73 -16.14
C ASP A 120 8.82 7.92 -15.33
N LEU A 121 7.80 7.69 -14.51
CA LEU A 121 7.33 8.66 -13.53
C LEU A 121 7.89 8.28 -12.16
N VAL A 122 8.58 9.21 -11.50
CA VAL A 122 8.98 9.08 -10.10
C VAL A 122 8.40 10.23 -9.31
N LEU A 123 7.60 9.91 -8.30
CA LEU A 123 7.00 10.85 -7.35
C LEU A 123 7.46 10.48 -5.95
N GLN A 124 8.14 11.41 -5.27
CA GLN A 124 8.69 11.19 -3.94
C GLN A 124 8.46 12.40 -3.05
N TYR A 125 8.19 12.16 -1.77
CA TYR A 125 8.09 13.19 -0.75
C TYR A 125 8.23 12.59 0.65
N SER A 126 8.51 13.43 1.64
CA SER A 126 8.57 13.04 3.05
C SER A 126 7.32 13.47 3.80
N VAL A 127 6.91 12.63 4.75
CA VAL A 127 5.75 12.82 5.62
C VAL A 127 6.15 12.51 7.06
N LYS A 128 5.73 13.36 7.99
CA LYS A 128 5.89 13.15 9.42
C LYS A 128 4.56 13.29 10.14
N HIS A 129 4.17 12.27 10.91
CA HIS A 129 2.98 12.29 11.77
C HIS A 129 3.34 12.60 13.22
N GLU A 130 3.87 13.80 13.46
CA GLU A 130 4.35 14.24 14.78
C GLU A 130 3.30 14.07 15.89
N GLN A 131 2.04 14.27 15.55
CA GLN A 131 0.92 14.30 16.47
C GLN A 131 0.39 12.94 16.94
N ASN A 132 0.94 11.80 16.49
CA ASN A 132 0.28 10.49 16.58
C ASN A 132 -1.07 10.51 15.84
N LEU A 133 -1.02 10.53 14.50
CA LEU A 133 -2.21 10.61 13.67
C LEU A 133 -3.14 9.40 13.91
N ASP A 134 -4.41 9.68 14.20
CA ASP A 134 -5.45 8.67 14.45
C ASP A 134 -6.38 8.50 13.25
N CYS A 135 -6.81 9.61 12.63
CA CYS A 135 -7.52 9.60 11.37
C CYS A 135 -7.22 10.85 10.52
N GLY A 136 -6.65 10.63 9.34
CA GLY A 136 -6.42 11.63 8.32
C GLY A 136 -5.58 11.11 7.14
N GLY A 137 -5.77 11.75 6.00
CA GLY A 137 -4.95 11.53 4.82
C GLY A 137 -3.64 12.31 4.90
N ALA A 138 -2.61 11.76 4.27
CA ALA A 138 -1.34 12.43 4.03
C ALA A 138 -0.73 12.02 2.67
N TYR A 139 -1.60 11.78 1.70
CA TYR A 139 -1.26 11.49 0.31
C TYR A 139 -1.08 12.78 -0.52
N ILE A 140 -0.38 12.68 -1.63
CA ILE A 140 -0.22 13.76 -2.61
C ILE A 140 -0.85 13.35 -3.94
N LYS A 141 -1.38 14.33 -4.68
CA LYS A 141 -2.01 14.14 -5.99
C LYS A 141 -1.16 14.77 -7.09
N LEU A 142 -0.99 14.05 -8.20
CA LEU A 142 -0.49 14.58 -9.46
C LEU A 142 -1.68 14.84 -10.40
N LEU A 143 -1.75 16.03 -10.98
CA LEU A 143 -2.99 16.59 -11.52
C LEU A 143 -2.87 16.86 -13.04
N PRO A 144 -3.84 16.41 -13.84
CA PRO A 144 -3.81 16.54 -15.30
C PRO A 144 -4.21 17.95 -15.79
N GLY A 145 -3.69 18.31 -16.96
CA GLY A 145 -4.22 19.33 -17.85
C GLY A 145 -3.77 20.77 -17.59
N ASP A 146 -3.65 21.55 -18.67
CA ASP A 146 -3.24 22.97 -18.62
C ASP A 146 -4.29 23.91 -18.00
N ASN A 147 -5.53 23.42 -17.81
CA ASN A 147 -6.67 24.19 -17.27
C ASN A 147 -7.00 23.81 -15.81
N PHE A 148 -6.05 23.26 -15.06
CA PHE A 148 -6.24 22.98 -13.64
C PHE A 148 -6.68 24.25 -12.90
N ASP A 149 -7.83 24.18 -12.24
CA ASP A 149 -8.40 25.30 -11.48
C ASP A 149 -7.97 25.21 -10.01
N ALA A 150 -6.81 25.78 -9.71
CA ALA A 150 -6.26 25.81 -8.36
C ALA A 150 -7.22 26.45 -7.33
N ALA A 151 -8.09 27.37 -7.75
CA ALA A 151 -9.06 27.99 -6.84
C ALA A 151 -10.14 27.00 -6.40
N ASN A 152 -10.52 26.05 -7.26
CA ASN A 152 -11.54 25.04 -6.98
C ASN A 152 -10.95 23.64 -6.71
N PHE A 153 -9.64 23.54 -6.47
CA PHE A 153 -8.98 22.28 -6.15
C PHE A 153 -9.54 21.64 -4.87
N GLY A 154 -10.02 20.40 -4.98
CA GLY A 154 -10.68 19.68 -3.90
C GLY A 154 -10.94 18.21 -4.20
N GLY A 155 -11.75 17.57 -3.34
CA GLY A 155 -12.00 16.12 -3.39
C GLY A 155 -12.47 15.57 -4.73
N ASP A 156 -13.31 16.32 -5.45
CA ASP A 156 -13.86 15.92 -6.76
C ASP A 156 -12.96 16.32 -7.94
N THR A 157 -11.83 16.98 -7.70
CA THR A 157 -10.92 17.37 -8.78
C THR A 157 -10.28 16.12 -9.40
N PRO A 158 -10.36 15.95 -10.75
CA PRO A 158 -9.68 14.86 -11.43
C PRO A 158 -8.17 14.86 -11.13
N TYR A 159 -7.60 13.67 -10.96
CA TYR A 159 -6.18 13.48 -10.73
C TYR A 159 -5.69 12.28 -11.54
N SER A 160 -4.41 12.29 -11.89
CA SER A 160 -3.74 11.22 -12.62
C SER A 160 -3.14 10.18 -11.68
N VAL A 161 -2.61 10.65 -10.55
CA VAL A 161 -2.00 9.81 -9.51
C VAL A 161 -2.41 10.35 -8.16
N MET A 162 -2.80 9.48 -7.23
CA MET A 162 -2.85 9.77 -5.80
C MET A 162 -1.96 8.77 -5.08
N PHE A 163 -1.00 9.28 -4.30
CA PHE A 163 0.03 8.45 -3.70
C PHE A 163 0.40 8.87 -2.27
N GLY A 164 0.44 7.90 -1.36
CA GLY A 164 1.06 8.05 -0.03
C GLY A 164 0.17 7.66 1.15
N PRO A 165 0.60 7.97 2.38
CA PRO A 165 -0.03 7.46 3.60
C PRO A 165 -1.46 7.94 3.81
N ASP A 166 -2.31 7.04 4.30
CA ASP A 166 -3.65 7.31 4.81
C ASP A 166 -3.92 6.42 6.03
N ILE A 167 -4.25 7.07 7.13
CA ILE A 167 -4.47 6.44 8.43
C ILE A 167 -5.86 6.83 8.88
N CYS A 168 -6.72 5.88 9.22
CA CYS A 168 -7.98 6.13 9.91
C CYS A 168 -8.39 4.95 10.80
N GLY A 169 -8.18 5.13 12.09
CA GLY A 169 -8.40 4.12 13.11
C GLY A 169 -7.42 2.94 13.00
N HIS A 170 -7.81 1.81 13.59
CA HIS A 170 -6.95 0.64 13.69
C HIS A 170 -6.92 -0.22 12.41
N SER A 171 -8.01 -0.23 11.64
CA SER A 171 -8.20 -1.12 10.50
C SER A 171 -7.83 -0.52 9.16
N ASN A 172 -7.73 0.82 9.05
CA ASN A 172 -7.43 1.50 7.79
C ASN A 172 -6.10 2.24 7.92
N LYS A 173 -4.99 1.55 7.62
CA LYS A 173 -3.63 2.10 7.66
C LYS A 173 -2.91 1.61 6.43
N ARG A 174 -2.83 2.45 5.39
CA ARG A 174 -2.25 2.03 4.11
C ARG A 174 -1.52 3.16 3.42
N THR A 175 -0.63 2.80 2.52
CA THR A 175 -0.07 3.69 1.51
C THR A 175 -0.95 3.56 0.26
N HIS A 176 -1.72 4.60 -0.06
CA HIS A 176 -2.51 4.64 -1.29
C HIS A 176 -1.59 4.66 -2.50
N VAL A 177 -1.96 3.88 -3.51
CA VAL A 177 -1.47 4.01 -4.89
C VAL A 177 -2.70 3.92 -5.76
N ILE A 178 -3.14 5.05 -6.29
CA ILE A 178 -4.29 5.15 -7.17
C ILE A 178 -3.82 5.76 -8.49
N LEU A 179 -4.07 5.04 -9.57
CA LEU A 179 -3.65 5.43 -10.92
C LEU A 179 -4.88 5.64 -11.80
N HIS A 180 -4.94 6.76 -12.50
CA HIS A 180 -6.01 7.02 -13.45
C HIS A 180 -5.88 6.14 -14.70
N SER A 181 -7.00 5.63 -15.18
CA SER A 181 -7.09 4.90 -16.45
C SER A 181 -7.99 5.65 -17.41
N ASP A 182 -7.42 6.18 -18.49
CA ASP A 182 -8.18 6.85 -19.55
C ASP A 182 -9.18 5.91 -20.23
N ASN A 183 -8.79 4.65 -20.45
CA ASN A 183 -9.63 3.65 -21.11
C ASN A 183 -10.90 3.35 -20.31
N LYS A 184 -10.81 3.34 -18.98
CA LYS A 184 -11.95 3.12 -18.08
C LYS A 184 -12.59 4.43 -17.61
N ASN A 185 -11.92 5.56 -17.80
CA ASN A 185 -12.25 6.86 -17.23
C ASN A 185 -12.50 6.72 -15.71
N ASP A 186 -11.59 6.06 -15.01
CA ASP A 186 -11.72 5.71 -13.59
C ASP A 186 -10.37 5.73 -12.87
N ASN A 187 -10.41 5.90 -11.55
CA ASN A 187 -9.26 5.90 -10.67
C ASN A 187 -9.09 4.52 -10.02
N LEU A 188 -8.05 3.81 -10.42
CA LEU A 188 -7.83 2.42 -10.04
C LEU A 188 -6.93 2.35 -8.80
N LEU A 189 -7.50 1.93 -7.68
CA LEU A 189 -6.75 1.61 -6.46
C LEU A 189 -5.98 0.30 -6.66
N ILE A 190 -4.76 0.23 -6.12
CA ILE A 190 -4.00 -1.02 -6.05
C ILE A 190 -4.79 -2.13 -5.33
N LYS A 191 -4.79 -3.33 -5.89
CA LYS A 191 -5.56 -4.48 -5.38
C LYS A 191 -5.12 -4.96 -4.00
N LYS A 192 -3.81 -4.92 -3.75
CA LYS A 192 -3.23 -5.41 -2.50
C LYS A 192 -2.74 -4.23 -1.67
N ASP A 193 -3.24 -4.14 -0.44
CA ASP A 193 -2.87 -3.07 0.48
C ASP A 193 -1.35 -3.04 0.71
N ILE A 194 -0.81 -1.82 0.74
CA ILE A 194 0.57 -1.53 1.12
C ILE A 194 0.51 -0.94 2.52
N PRO A 195 1.26 -1.47 3.51
CA PRO A 195 1.30 -0.87 4.84
C PRO A 195 1.86 0.55 4.80
N THR A 196 1.56 1.34 5.83
CA THR A 196 2.15 2.66 6.04
C THR A 196 2.78 2.72 7.42
N GLU A 197 3.81 3.54 7.55
CA GLU A 197 4.42 3.83 8.84
C GLU A 197 3.46 4.63 9.71
N THR A 198 3.51 4.38 11.02
CA THR A 198 2.59 4.96 12.00
C THR A 198 3.26 5.48 13.25
N ASP A 199 4.59 5.54 13.27
CA ASP A 199 5.31 6.25 14.33
C ASP A 199 5.29 7.77 14.05
N ASN A 200 6.04 8.53 14.84
CA ASN A 200 6.05 9.98 14.80
C ASN A 200 7.29 10.57 14.10
N LEU A 201 8.13 9.74 13.49
CA LEU A 201 9.28 10.19 12.73
C LEU A 201 8.88 10.55 11.31
N THR A 202 9.78 11.26 10.63
CA THR A 202 9.65 11.48 9.20
C THR A 202 9.91 10.17 8.45
N HIS A 203 9.09 9.87 7.46
CA HIS A 203 9.29 8.78 6.50
C HIS A 203 9.22 9.29 5.07
N LEU A 204 10.01 8.67 4.20
CA LEU A 204 10.09 9.00 2.78
C LEU A 204 9.27 8.00 1.96
N TYR A 205 8.35 8.49 1.15
CA TYR A 205 7.54 7.68 0.26
C TYR A 205 7.90 7.95 -1.20
N THR A 206 8.18 6.91 -1.96
CA THR A 206 8.53 7.01 -3.39
C THR A 206 7.66 6.06 -4.20
N LEU A 207 6.98 6.57 -5.23
CA LEU A 207 6.30 5.79 -6.26
C LEU A 207 7.08 5.90 -7.57
N VAL A 208 7.32 4.76 -8.21
CA VAL A 208 7.86 4.65 -9.56
C VAL A 208 6.83 3.96 -10.44
N VAL A 209 6.44 4.58 -11.55
CA VAL A 209 5.63 3.96 -12.62
C VAL A 209 6.48 3.95 -13.88
N ARG A 210 6.77 2.75 -14.39
CA ARG A 210 7.72 2.55 -15.49
C ARG A 210 7.02 2.36 -16.82
N THR A 211 7.73 2.75 -17.87
CA THR A 211 7.30 2.60 -19.27
C THR A 211 7.05 1.16 -19.73
N ASP A 212 7.54 0.17 -18.98
CA ASP A 212 7.34 -1.25 -19.24
C ASP A 212 6.09 -1.85 -18.55
N ASN A 213 5.16 -0.99 -18.10
CA ASN A 213 3.96 -1.36 -17.33
C ASN A 213 4.26 -2.05 -16.00
N THR A 214 5.39 -1.73 -15.37
CA THR A 214 5.66 -2.08 -13.98
C THR A 214 5.58 -0.86 -13.07
N PHE A 215 5.38 -1.11 -11.78
CA PHE A 215 5.49 -0.08 -10.76
C PHE A 215 6.29 -0.59 -9.57
N GLU A 216 6.75 0.33 -8.75
CA GLU A 216 7.41 0.03 -7.49
C GLU A 216 7.17 1.15 -6.47
N VAL A 217 6.94 0.76 -5.22
CA VAL A 217 6.79 1.65 -4.08
C VAL A 217 7.93 1.41 -3.12
N PHE A 218 8.56 2.50 -2.69
CA PHE A 218 9.57 2.49 -1.66
C PHE A 218 9.09 3.29 -0.45
N VAL A 219 9.45 2.78 0.73
CA VAL A 219 9.39 3.53 2.00
C VAL A 219 10.81 3.56 2.56
N ASP A 220 11.33 4.75 2.84
CA ASP A 220 12.70 4.98 3.28
C ASP A 220 13.73 4.28 2.37
N ASN A 221 13.59 4.47 1.06
CA ASN A 221 14.40 3.82 -0.01
C ASN A 221 14.39 2.28 0.00
N LYS A 222 13.53 1.63 0.78
CA LYS A 222 13.33 0.17 0.76
C LYS A 222 12.12 -0.16 -0.10
N SER A 223 12.30 -1.05 -1.08
CA SER A 223 11.18 -1.55 -1.90
C SER A 223 10.22 -2.34 -1.03
N VAL A 224 8.99 -1.85 -0.90
CA VAL A 224 7.91 -2.48 -0.10
C VAL A 224 6.85 -3.15 -0.97
N ARG A 225 6.74 -2.73 -2.25
CA ARG A 225 5.82 -3.33 -3.22
C ARG A 225 6.34 -3.12 -4.63
N SER A 226 6.32 -4.16 -5.45
CA SER A 226 6.61 -4.05 -6.88
C SER A 226 5.76 -5.06 -7.65
N GLY A 227 5.52 -4.79 -8.92
CA GLY A 227 4.76 -5.70 -9.77
C GLY A 227 4.40 -5.10 -11.12
N LYS A 228 3.67 -5.88 -11.90
CA LYS A 228 3.07 -5.43 -13.16
C LYS A 228 1.75 -4.74 -12.90
N LEU A 229 1.45 -3.71 -13.68
CA LEU A 229 0.20 -2.97 -13.58
C LEU A 229 -1.02 -3.87 -13.86
N GLU A 230 -0.95 -4.82 -14.81
CA GLU A 230 -2.08 -5.71 -15.10
C GLU A 230 -2.45 -6.66 -13.95
N ASP A 231 -1.49 -7.00 -13.09
CA ASP A 231 -1.68 -7.99 -12.03
C ASP A 231 -2.05 -7.30 -10.70
N GLU A 232 -1.66 -6.04 -10.53
CA GLU A 232 -1.81 -5.29 -9.27
C GLU A 232 -2.92 -4.22 -9.32
N PHE A 233 -3.43 -3.91 -10.51
CA PHE A 233 -4.55 -2.97 -10.72
C PHE A 233 -5.59 -3.57 -11.66
N ASP A 234 -6.79 -3.00 -11.68
CA ASP A 234 -7.87 -3.40 -12.58
C ASP A 234 -7.84 -2.59 -13.88
N PHE A 235 -6.70 -2.51 -14.58
CA PHE A 235 -6.65 -1.85 -15.90
C PHE A 235 -7.35 -2.67 -16.98
N LEU A 236 -7.25 -4.00 -16.91
CA LEU A 236 -7.73 -4.93 -17.92
C LEU A 236 -8.81 -5.84 -17.33
N PRO A 237 -9.69 -6.44 -18.16
CA PRO A 237 -10.52 -7.56 -17.76
C PRO A 237 -9.69 -8.73 -17.21
N GLU A 238 -10.32 -9.64 -16.47
CA GLU A 238 -9.65 -10.86 -16.02
C GLU A 238 -9.15 -11.68 -17.21
N LYS A 239 -7.98 -12.33 -17.06
CA LYS A 239 -7.36 -13.16 -18.11
C LYS A 239 -8.22 -14.40 -18.45
N GLU A 240 -8.98 -14.89 -17.48
CA GLU A 240 -9.83 -16.07 -17.60
C GLU A 240 -11.23 -15.76 -17.05
N ILE A 241 -12.26 -16.31 -17.69
CA ILE A 241 -13.66 -16.23 -17.26
C ILE A 241 -14.25 -17.64 -17.16
N LYS A 242 -15.33 -17.80 -16.40
CA LYS A 242 -16.10 -19.05 -16.41
C LYS A 242 -16.67 -19.28 -17.80
N ASP A 243 -16.54 -20.51 -18.30
CA ASP A 243 -17.03 -20.88 -19.62
C ASP A 243 -18.55 -20.72 -19.73
N PRO A 244 -19.08 -19.72 -20.45
CA PRO A 244 -20.51 -19.47 -20.49
C PRO A 244 -21.31 -20.63 -21.12
N ASP A 245 -20.64 -21.52 -21.86
CA ASP A 245 -21.26 -22.69 -22.51
C ASP A 245 -21.30 -23.92 -21.58
N GLN A 246 -20.67 -23.85 -20.39
CA GLN A 246 -20.64 -24.95 -19.43
C GLN A 246 -21.63 -24.71 -18.29
N SER A 247 -22.26 -25.79 -17.86
CA SER A 247 -23.08 -25.83 -16.64
C SER A 247 -22.83 -27.15 -15.93
N LYS A 248 -23.15 -27.21 -14.65
CA LYS A 248 -23.01 -28.45 -13.87
C LYS A 248 -23.83 -29.56 -14.53
N PRO A 249 -23.22 -30.69 -14.93
CA PRO A 249 -23.96 -31.78 -15.53
C PRO A 249 -25.03 -32.32 -14.58
N ALA A 250 -26.20 -32.68 -15.11
CA ALA A 250 -27.32 -33.18 -14.31
C ALA A 250 -26.99 -34.50 -13.58
N ASP A 251 -26.04 -35.29 -14.10
CA ASP A 251 -25.54 -36.53 -13.51
C ASP A 251 -24.32 -36.30 -12.59
N TRP A 252 -23.96 -35.05 -12.30
CA TRP A 252 -22.85 -34.73 -11.39
C TRP A 252 -23.30 -34.69 -9.94
N VAL A 253 -23.01 -35.77 -9.22
CA VAL A 253 -23.26 -35.87 -7.79
C VAL A 253 -22.10 -35.21 -7.03
N ASP A 254 -22.37 -34.08 -6.39
CA ASP A 254 -21.43 -33.36 -5.51
C ASP A 254 -21.84 -33.38 -4.03
N ASP A 255 -22.91 -34.11 -3.69
CA ASP A 255 -23.20 -34.47 -2.30
C ASP A 255 -22.44 -35.76 -1.96
N ALA A 256 -21.51 -35.65 -1.01
CA ALA A 256 -20.72 -36.79 -0.55
C ALA A 256 -21.57 -37.81 0.22
N GLN A 257 -22.78 -37.44 0.64
CA GLN A 257 -23.71 -38.30 1.35
C GLN A 257 -25.02 -38.46 0.57
N MET A 258 -25.71 -39.58 0.78
CA MET A 258 -27.06 -39.82 0.30
C MET A 258 -27.87 -40.52 1.37
N ASP A 259 -29.19 -40.46 1.24
CA ASP A 259 -30.08 -41.25 2.08
C ASP A 259 -29.90 -42.74 1.74
N ASP A 260 -29.81 -43.59 2.77
CA ASP A 260 -29.69 -45.04 2.60
C ASP A 260 -30.98 -45.58 1.95
N PRO A 261 -30.92 -46.10 0.72
CA PRO A 261 -32.12 -46.59 0.02
C PRO A 261 -32.72 -47.84 0.70
N ASN A 262 -31.98 -48.48 1.60
CA ASN A 262 -32.45 -49.62 2.36
C ASN A 262 -33.00 -49.23 3.74
N ASP A 263 -32.83 -47.97 4.16
CA ASP A 263 -33.41 -47.49 5.42
C ASP A 263 -34.85 -47.05 5.15
N GLN A 264 -35.78 -47.92 5.50
CA GLN A 264 -37.21 -47.67 5.35
C GLN A 264 -37.79 -47.18 6.66
N LYS A 265 -38.66 -46.18 6.55
CA LYS A 265 -39.44 -45.70 7.68
C LYS A 265 -40.22 -46.87 8.31
N PRO A 266 -40.07 -47.12 9.62
CA PRO A 266 -40.83 -48.18 10.29
C PRO A 266 -42.34 -47.93 10.22
N ASP A 267 -43.10 -49.01 10.06
CA ASP A 267 -44.56 -48.97 10.14
C ASP A 267 -45.00 -48.40 11.50
N GLY A 268 -45.94 -47.45 11.48
CA GLY A 268 -46.46 -46.80 12.68
C GLY A 268 -45.64 -45.62 13.22
N TYR A 269 -44.52 -45.25 12.59
CA TYR A 269 -43.68 -44.13 13.05
C TYR A 269 -44.44 -42.78 13.03
N ASP A 270 -45.28 -42.55 12.02
CA ASP A 270 -46.11 -41.32 11.92
C ASP A 270 -47.34 -41.34 12.81
N ASP A 271 -47.70 -42.50 13.34
CA ASP A 271 -48.87 -42.66 14.20
C ASP A 271 -48.55 -42.31 15.66
N ILE A 272 -47.28 -42.02 15.98
CA ILE A 272 -46.84 -41.57 17.30
C ILE A 272 -47.07 -40.05 17.39
N PRO A 273 -48.02 -39.57 18.21
CA PRO A 273 -48.30 -38.14 18.32
C PRO A 273 -47.15 -37.42 19.05
N GLU A 274 -46.95 -36.14 18.72
CA GLU A 274 -45.96 -35.27 19.37
C GLU A 274 -46.27 -35.08 20.86
N ASP A 275 -47.56 -34.92 21.17
CA ASP A 275 -48.05 -34.77 22.54
C ASP A 275 -49.00 -35.92 22.91
N ILE A 276 -48.94 -36.36 24.16
CA ILE A 276 -49.89 -37.30 24.76
C ILE A 276 -50.51 -36.69 26.03
N PRO A 277 -51.74 -37.05 26.40
CA PRO A 277 -52.30 -36.63 27.68
C PRO A 277 -51.42 -37.14 28.83
N ASP A 278 -51.14 -36.30 29.82
CA ASP A 278 -50.33 -36.65 30.98
C ASP A 278 -50.95 -37.84 31.75
N PRO A 279 -50.31 -39.02 31.77
CA PRO A 279 -50.84 -40.20 32.43
C PRO A 279 -50.85 -40.09 33.97
N ASP A 280 -50.07 -39.16 34.53
CA ASP A 280 -49.97 -38.91 35.96
C ASP A 280 -50.86 -37.74 36.42
N ALA A 281 -51.51 -37.04 35.48
CA ALA A 281 -52.46 -35.99 35.81
C ALA A 281 -53.77 -36.60 36.35
N ALA A 282 -54.15 -36.17 37.55
CA ALA A 282 -55.44 -36.49 38.14
C ALA A 282 -56.37 -35.28 38.04
N LYS A 283 -57.67 -35.56 37.80
CA LYS A 283 -58.72 -34.55 37.86
C LYS A 283 -58.71 -33.87 39.24
N PRO A 284 -58.63 -32.53 39.32
CA PRO A 284 -58.68 -31.83 40.61
C PRO A 284 -59.97 -32.11 41.38
N ASP A 285 -59.87 -32.18 42.70
CA ASP A 285 -61.02 -32.43 43.59
C ASP A 285 -62.08 -31.30 43.54
N ASP A 286 -61.73 -30.12 43.03
CA ASP A 286 -62.61 -28.94 42.91
C ASP A 286 -63.22 -28.73 41.51
N TRP A 287 -63.00 -29.65 40.56
CA TRP A 287 -63.51 -29.53 39.19
C TRP A 287 -64.99 -29.92 39.06
N ASP A 288 -65.81 -29.04 38.48
CA ASP A 288 -67.23 -29.29 38.24
C ASP A 288 -67.53 -29.46 36.74
N ASP A 289 -67.96 -30.66 36.32
CA ASP A 289 -68.22 -30.93 34.89
C ASP A 289 -69.44 -30.16 34.32
N GLU A 290 -70.38 -29.69 35.16
CA GLU A 290 -71.53 -28.89 34.71
C GLU A 290 -71.15 -27.43 34.43
N ASP A 291 -70.22 -26.87 35.21
CA ASP A 291 -69.80 -25.47 35.11
C ASP A 291 -68.50 -25.27 34.31
N ASP A 292 -67.53 -26.20 34.39
CA ASP A 292 -66.19 -26.10 33.76
C ASP A 292 -66.03 -26.98 32.50
N GLY A 293 -66.93 -27.94 32.27
CA GLY A 293 -66.91 -28.89 31.14
C GLY A 293 -66.20 -30.21 31.44
N GLU A 294 -66.19 -31.15 30.48
CA GLU A 294 -65.49 -32.44 30.64
C GLU A 294 -63.99 -32.19 30.85
N TRP A 295 -63.46 -32.64 31.99
CA TRP A 295 -62.03 -32.50 32.29
C TRP A 295 -61.17 -33.32 31.32
N GLU A 296 -60.19 -32.66 30.70
CA GLU A 296 -59.16 -33.29 29.87
C GLU A 296 -57.77 -33.12 30.54
N PRO A 297 -56.93 -34.17 30.57
CA PRO A 297 -55.59 -34.05 31.11
C PRO A 297 -54.74 -33.05 30.30
N PRO A 298 -53.79 -32.33 30.92
CA PRO A 298 -52.83 -31.52 30.17
C PRO A 298 -52.02 -32.42 29.23
N MET A 299 -51.73 -31.91 28.03
CA MET A 299 -50.88 -32.59 27.06
C MET A 299 -49.40 -32.40 27.43
N ILE A 300 -48.62 -33.47 27.38
CA ILE A 300 -47.17 -33.47 27.61
C ILE A 300 -46.45 -34.06 26.40
N ASP A 301 -45.19 -33.67 26.20
CA ASP A 301 -44.33 -34.22 25.14
C ASP A 301 -44.27 -35.75 25.24
N ASN A 302 -44.58 -36.42 24.13
CA ASN A 302 -44.51 -37.87 24.06
C ASN A 302 -43.05 -38.35 24.00
N PRO A 303 -42.54 -39.08 25.01
CA PRO A 303 -41.15 -39.53 25.03
C PRO A 303 -40.81 -40.49 23.88
N ASP A 304 -41.81 -41.13 23.27
CA ASP A 304 -41.66 -42.03 22.13
C ASP A 304 -41.66 -41.30 20.79
N TYR A 305 -42.09 -40.04 20.72
CA TYR A 305 -42.00 -39.22 19.51
C TYR A 305 -40.53 -38.86 19.23
N LYS A 306 -40.01 -39.33 18.09
CA LYS A 306 -38.61 -39.09 17.68
C LYS A 306 -38.47 -37.97 16.64
N GLY A 307 -39.51 -37.15 16.48
CA GLY A 307 -39.58 -36.12 15.44
C GLY A 307 -39.77 -36.70 14.04
N PRO A 308 -39.81 -35.84 12.99
CA PRO A 308 -40.00 -36.28 11.61
C PRO A 308 -38.92 -37.28 11.18
N TRP A 309 -39.34 -38.43 10.65
CA TRP A 309 -38.40 -39.46 10.19
C TRP A 309 -37.48 -38.91 9.10
N LYS A 310 -36.18 -39.19 9.23
CA LYS A 310 -35.15 -38.91 8.23
C LYS A 310 -34.35 -40.18 8.01
N ALA A 311 -34.17 -40.56 6.74
CA ALA A 311 -33.34 -41.69 6.38
C ALA A 311 -31.90 -41.49 6.88
N LYS A 312 -31.25 -42.59 7.27
CA LYS A 312 -29.84 -42.61 7.61
C LYS A 312 -29.00 -42.15 6.41
N ARG A 313 -28.08 -41.22 6.64
CA ARG A 313 -27.13 -40.77 5.62
C ARG A 313 -25.96 -41.76 5.50
N ILE A 314 -25.65 -42.17 4.28
CA ILE A 314 -24.52 -43.03 3.92
C ILE A 314 -23.65 -42.35 2.86
N ALA A 315 -22.40 -42.81 2.71
CA ALA A 315 -21.53 -42.32 1.65
C ALA A 315 -22.16 -42.58 0.28
N ASN A 316 -22.22 -41.54 -0.56
CA ASN A 316 -22.77 -41.64 -1.89
C ASN A 316 -21.72 -42.27 -2.84
N PRO A 317 -21.94 -43.50 -3.36
CA PRO A 317 -20.98 -44.16 -4.23
C PRO A 317 -20.80 -43.46 -5.59
N ASP A 318 -21.77 -42.63 -6.00
CA ASP A 318 -21.75 -41.88 -7.25
C ASP A 318 -21.11 -40.48 -7.10
N TYR A 319 -20.64 -40.11 -5.89
CA TYR A 319 -20.03 -38.80 -5.63
C TYR A 319 -18.78 -38.56 -6.50
N LYS A 320 -18.82 -37.49 -7.29
CA LYS A 320 -17.76 -37.08 -8.23
C LYS A 320 -16.91 -35.91 -7.72
N GLY A 321 -17.13 -35.44 -6.50
CA GLY A 321 -16.47 -34.26 -5.94
C GLY A 321 -17.26 -32.96 -6.16
N PRO A 322 -16.85 -31.85 -5.52
CA PRO A 322 -17.44 -30.54 -5.77
C PRO A 322 -17.28 -30.20 -7.25
N TRP A 323 -18.36 -29.80 -7.91
CA TRP A 323 -18.26 -29.37 -9.30
C TRP A 323 -17.52 -28.03 -9.37
N VAL A 324 -16.43 -27.99 -10.13
CA VAL A 324 -15.66 -26.77 -10.41
C VAL A 324 -15.99 -26.32 -11.82
N HIS A 325 -16.53 -25.10 -11.93
CA HIS A 325 -16.86 -24.51 -13.22
C HIS A 325 -15.59 -24.35 -14.07
N PRO A 326 -15.54 -24.87 -15.31
CA PRO A 326 -14.39 -24.67 -16.19
C PRO A 326 -14.14 -23.18 -16.44
N MET A 327 -12.86 -22.80 -16.45
CA MET A 327 -12.39 -21.46 -16.83
C MET A 327 -11.83 -21.51 -18.26
N ILE A 328 -12.09 -20.48 -19.05
CA ILE A 328 -11.57 -20.29 -20.41
C ILE A 328 -10.88 -18.93 -20.53
N PRO A 329 -9.96 -18.76 -21.49
CA PRO A 329 -9.39 -17.45 -21.79
C PRO A 329 -10.49 -16.43 -22.08
N ASN A 330 -10.40 -15.25 -21.46
CA ASN A 330 -11.36 -14.19 -21.68
C ASN A 330 -11.19 -13.59 -23.09
N PRO A 331 -12.19 -13.68 -24.00
CA PRO A 331 -12.08 -13.12 -25.34
C PRO A 331 -11.95 -11.59 -25.35
N ASP A 332 -12.36 -10.92 -24.28
CA ASP A 332 -12.27 -9.46 -24.13
C ASP A 332 -10.92 -9.02 -23.54
N TYR A 333 -10.06 -9.96 -23.11
CA TYR A 333 -8.73 -9.63 -22.64
C TYR A 333 -7.82 -9.27 -23.82
N VAL A 334 -7.39 -8.00 -23.83
CA VAL A 334 -6.36 -7.50 -24.75
C VAL A 334 -5.34 -6.76 -23.91
N TYR A 335 -4.06 -7.14 -24.05
CA TYR A 335 -2.98 -6.48 -23.34
C TYR A 335 -2.80 -5.04 -23.84
N ASP A 336 -2.75 -4.08 -22.92
CA ASP A 336 -2.51 -2.67 -23.22
C ASP A 336 -1.09 -2.27 -22.84
N GLU A 337 -0.26 -1.92 -23.82
CA GLU A 337 1.12 -1.45 -23.61
C GLU A 337 1.20 -0.07 -22.93
N LYS A 338 0.07 0.65 -22.79
CA LYS A 338 0.01 2.03 -22.27
C LYS A 338 -0.63 2.16 -20.89
N MET A 339 -0.79 1.09 -20.11
CA MET A 339 -1.32 1.17 -18.74
C MET A 339 -0.51 2.13 -17.84
N HIS A 340 0.80 2.22 -18.05
CA HIS A 340 1.66 3.18 -17.35
C HIS A 340 1.40 4.65 -17.71
N SER A 341 0.66 4.92 -18.78
CA SER A 341 0.40 6.26 -19.28
C SER A 341 -0.68 6.97 -18.47
N VAL A 342 -0.39 7.29 -17.20
CA VAL A 342 -1.34 7.92 -16.27
C VAL A 342 -1.46 9.44 -16.45
N CYS A 343 -0.54 10.06 -17.20
CA CYS A 343 -0.49 11.50 -17.50
C CYS A 343 -0.49 11.74 -19.03
N THR A 344 -1.44 11.17 -19.77
CA THR A 344 -1.57 11.31 -21.23
C THR A 344 -1.80 12.74 -21.70
N ASP A 345 -2.73 13.44 -21.04
CA ASP A 345 -3.02 14.86 -21.30
C ASP A 345 -1.99 15.81 -20.66
N GLY A 346 -0.93 15.25 -20.08
CA GLY A 346 0.10 15.99 -19.36
C GLY A 346 -0.32 16.31 -17.93
N CYS A 347 0.54 15.96 -16.97
CA CYS A 347 0.41 16.39 -15.59
C CYS A 347 1.09 17.75 -15.42
N THR A 348 0.35 18.74 -14.92
CA THR A 348 0.76 20.16 -14.87
C THR A 348 0.86 20.71 -13.46
N HIS A 349 0.19 20.06 -12.48
CA HIS A 349 0.21 20.47 -11.09
C HIS A 349 0.39 19.28 -10.15
N ILE A 350 0.80 19.59 -8.93
CA ILE A 350 0.88 18.67 -7.81
C ILE A 350 0.17 19.31 -6.61
N GLY A 351 -0.46 18.52 -5.74
CA GLY A 351 -1.16 19.11 -4.60
C GLY A 351 -1.60 18.14 -3.51
N PHE A 352 -1.86 18.72 -2.35
CA PHE A 352 -2.45 18.08 -1.18
C PHE A 352 -3.93 18.43 -1.11
N GLU A 353 -4.77 17.40 -1.03
CA GLU A 353 -6.20 17.53 -0.76
C GLU A 353 -6.55 16.51 0.31
N LEU A 354 -6.66 16.98 1.56
CA LEU A 354 -6.64 16.13 2.74
C LEU A 354 -7.80 16.47 3.67
N TRP A 355 -8.20 15.47 4.44
CA TRP A 355 -8.96 15.64 5.67
C TRP A 355 -8.12 15.10 6.83
N GLN A 356 -8.03 15.85 7.93
CA GLN A 356 -7.38 15.37 9.15
C GLN A 356 -8.24 15.67 10.38
N VAL A 357 -8.45 14.66 11.22
CA VAL A 357 -9.08 14.79 12.53
C VAL A 357 -8.10 15.43 13.50
N LYS A 358 -6.92 14.84 13.67
CA LYS A 358 -5.83 15.38 14.48
C LYS A 358 -4.71 15.96 13.62
N THR A 359 -4.36 17.21 13.85
CA THR A 359 -3.36 17.94 13.06
C THR A 359 -1.96 17.87 13.60
N GLY A 360 -1.00 18.19 12.73
CA GLY A 360 0.44 18.10 13.02
C GLY A 360 1.23 17.34 11.95
N THR A 361 0.56 16.83 10.91
CA THR A 361 1.25 16.16 9.82
C THR A 361 2.07 17.19 9.04
N LEU A 362 3.36 16.93 8.89
CA LEU A 362 4.33 17.77 8.20
C LEU A 362 4.74 17.11 6.88
N PHE A 363 4.80 17.89 5.81
CA PHE A 363 5.20 17.48 4.46
C PHE A 363 6.41 18.26 4.00
N ASP A 364 7.36 17.59 3.38
CA ASP A 364 8.60 18.18 2.87
C ASP A 364 9.23 17.34 1.74
N ASP A 365 10.37 17.79 1.22
CA ASP A 365 11.25 17.06 0.28
C ASP A 365 10.53 16.44 -0.93
N ILE A 366 9.69 17.24 -1.59
CA ILE A 366 8.87 16.79 -2.71
C ILE A 366 9.70 16.83 -4.01
N ILE A 367 9.71 15.75 -4.77
CA ILE A 367 10.31 15.69 -6.11
C ILE A 367 9.43 14.89 -7.08
N VAL A 368 9.30 15.40 -8.30
CA VAL A 368 8.78 14.68 -9.47
C VAL A 368 9.87 14.65 -10.53
N THR A 369 10.28 13.46 -10.97
CA THR A 369 11.40 13.27 -11.91
C THR A 369 11.19 12.02 -12.78
N ASP A 370 12.01 11.85 -13.82
CA ASP A 370 12.03 10.64 -14.64
C ASP A 370 13.08 9.59 -14.21
N SER A 371 13.75 9.81 -13.07
CA SER A 371 14.85 8.97 -12.62
C SER A 371 14.75 8.62 -11.14
N LEU A 372 14.68 7.31 -10.86
CA LEU A 372 14.75 6.80 -9.48
C LEU A 372 16.10 7.15 -8.83
N GLU A 373 17.19 7.14 -9.61
CA GLU A 373 18.52 7.50 -9.10
C GLU A 373 18.57 8.97 -8.65
N GLU A 374 17.95 9.89 -9.40
CA GLU A 374 17.90 11.31 -9.02
C GLU A 374 17.03 11.52 -7.77
N ALA A 375 15.89 10.83 -7.67
CA ALA A 375 15.03 10.88 -6.48
C ALA A 375 15.74 10.32 -5.24
N GLN A 376 16.45 9.19 -5.37
CA GLN A 376 17.23 8.60 -4.28
C GLN A 376 18.38 9.50 -3.86
N LYS A 377 19.10 10.09 -4.82
CA LYS A 377 20.16 11.06 -4.52
C LYS A 377 19.60 12.29 -3.78
N PHE A 378 18.45 12.80 -4.21
CA PHE A 378 17.80 13.90 -3.50
C PHE A 378 17.46 13.51 -2.05
N ALA A 379 16.95 12.31 -1.82
CA ALA A 379 16.69 11.80 -0.47
C ALA A 379 17.96 11.68 0.39
N GLU A 380 19.09 11.27 -0.18
CA GLU A 380 20.39 11.22 0.53
C GLU A 380 20.86 12.61 0.95
N GLU A 381 20.60 13.63 0.12
CA GLU A 381 20.97 15.01 0.39
C GLU A 381 20.02 15.70 1.39
N THR A 382 18.82 15.16 1.58
CA THR A 382 17.77 15.72 2.45
C THR A 382 17.39 14.78 3.60
N PHE A 383 16.44 13.89 3.39
CA PHE A 383 15.85 13.00 4.39
C PHE A 383 16.88 12.15 5.16
N PHE A 384 17.74 11.40 4.46
CA PHE A 384 18.69 10.50 5.14
C PHE A 384 19.78 11.24 5.89
N LYS A 385 20.06 12.48 5.51
CA LYS A 385 21.03 13.32 6.21
C LYS A 385 20.54 13.78 7.58
N LYS A 386 19.21 13.91 7.77
CA LYS A 386 18.60 14.54 8.96
C LYS A 386 17.82 13.57 9.86
N LYS A 387 17.43 12.40 9.36
CA LYS A 387 16.53 11.49 10.09
C LYS A 387 17.07 10.96 11.44
N ASP A 388 18.39 10.75 11.54
CA ASP A 388 18.99 10.18 12.75
C ASP A 388 19.05 11.25 13.85
N ASP A 389 19.41 12.49 13.49
CA ASP A 389 19.35 13.65 14.39
C ASP A 389 17.90 13.95 14.85
N GLU A 390 16.91 13.78 13.97
CA GLU A 390 15.49 13.87 14.36
C GLU A 390 15.10 12.80 15.40
N ALA A 391 15.54 11.57 15.18
CA ALA A 391 15.26 10.45 16.09
C ALA A 391 15.90 10.67 17.47
N ASP A 392 17.17 11.12 17.50
CA ASP A 392 17.87 11.46 18.74
C ASP A 392 17.13 12.56 19.51
N MET A 393 16.69 13.64 18.83
CA MET A 393 15.93 14.72 19.46
C MET A 393 14.57 14.25 20.00
N LEU A 394 13.89 13.32 19.31
CA LEU A 394 12.65 12.73 19.79
C LEU A 394 12.88 11.88 21.05
N ASP A 395 13.94 11.09 21.08
CA ASP A 395 14.28 10.25 22.22
C ASP A 395 14.67 11.09 23.45
N GLU A 396 15.44 12.17 23.26
CA GLU A 396 15.73 13.14 24.32
C GLU A 396 14.44 13.78 24.86
N LYS A 397 13.53 14.20 23.98
CA LYS A 397 12.23 14.77 24.37
C LYS A 397 11.42 13.77 25.19
N LYS A 398 11.31 12.52 24.73
CA LYS A 398 10.56 11.46 25.43
C LYS A 398 11.17 11.15 26.80
N GLU A 399 12.49 11.15 26.93
CA GLU A 399 13.13 10.92 28.24
C GLU A 399 12.91 12.10 29.19
N ALA A 400 12.98 13.34 28.71
CA ALA A 400 12.66 14.52 29.50
C ALA A 400 11.19 14.49 30.01
N GLU A 401 10.24 14.13 29.15
CA GLU A 401 8.83 13.96 29.53
C GLU A 401 8.64 12.85 30.59
N ARG A 402 9.34 11.72 30.46
CA ARG A 402 9.32 10.64 31.46
C ARG A 402 9.94 11.06 32.79
N GLU A 403 11.03 11.84 32.77
CA GLU A 403 11.65 12.35 33.98
C GLU A 403 10.72 13.34 34.70
N GLU A 404 10.04 14.22 33.95
CA GLU A 404 9.03 15.13 34.50
C GLU A 404 7.85 14.36 35.11
N GLN A 405 7.35 13.33 34.44
CA GLN A 405 6.30 12.44 34.98
C GLN A 405 6.76 11.71 36.26
N ARG A 406 8.00 11.21 36.31
CA ARG A 406 8.57 10.59 37.53
C ARG A 406 8.66 11.58 38.68
N LYS A 407 9.08 12.83 38.40
CA LYS A 407 9.14 13.89 39.42
C LYS A 407 7.75 14.26 39.92
N ALA A 408 6.77 14.38 39.02
CA ALA A 408 5.38 14.66 39.40
C ALA A 408 4.78 13.54 40.27
N ALA A 409 5.00 12.28 39.90
CA ALA A 409 4.53 11.14 40.69
C ALA A 409 5.21 11.04 42.06
N ALA A 410 6.50 11.42 42.16
CA ALA A 410 7.21 11.43 43.44
C ALA A 410 6.79 12.57 44.38
N VAL A 411 6.21 13.66 43.84
CA VAL A 411 5.61 14.73 44.65
C VAL A 411 4.24 14.28 45.18
N ASP A 412 3.42 13.61 44.36
CA ASP A 412 2.13 13.05 44.75
C ASP A 412 2.28 12.04 45.91
N ASP A 413 3.26 11.11 45.80
CA ASP A 413 3.58 10.15 46.87
C ASP A 413 4.11 10.84 48.15
N HIS A 414 4.78 12.00 48.04
CA HIS A 414 5.31 12.73 49.19
C HIS A 414 4.24 13.60 49.87
N ASP A 415 3.28 14.15 49.12
CA ASP A 415 2.12 14.86 49.68
C ASP A 415 1.20 13.85 50.41
N ASP A 416 1.03 12.63 49.90
CA ASP A 416 0.31 11.55 50.58
C ASP A 416 1.02 11.06 51.88
N GLU A 417 2.36 11.04 51.93
CA GLU A 417 3.13 10.73 53.14
C GLU A 417 3.17 11.89 54.16
N GLU A 418 3.19 13.16 53.71
CA GLU A 418 3.10 14.33 54.60
C GLU A 418 1.70 14.43 55.24
N ASP A 419 0.62 14.21 54.48
CA ASP A 419 -0.75 14.21 55.02
C ASP A 419 -0.94 13.05 56.03
N TYR A 420 -0.35 11.87 55.80
CA TYR A 420 -0.37 10.76 56.77
C TYR A 420 0.43 11.02 58.04
N MET A 421 1.54 11.77 57.95
CA MET A 421 2.35 12.12 59.12
C MET A 421 1.77 13.30 59.91
N ASP A 422 1.13 14.27 59.26
CA ASP A 422 0.43 15.38 59.95
C ASP A 422 -0.80 14.84 60.68
N GLU A 423 -1.54 13.88 60.09
CA GLU A 423 -2.67 13.20 60.75
C GLU A 423 -2.23 12.33 61.94
N MET A 424 -1.03 11.72 61.90
CA MET A 424 -0.46 11.01 63.06
C MET A 424 0.16 11.93 64.13
N MET A 425 0.56 13.16 63.79
CA MET A 425 1.10 14.11 64.76
C MET A 425 0.02 14.84 65.57
N ASP A 426 -1.21 14.93 65.05
CA ASP A 426 -2.37 15.48 65.77
C ASP A 426 -3.02 14.48 66.75
N GLU A 427 -2.63 13.19 66.72
CA GLU A 427 -3.12 12.15 67.63
C GLU A 427 -2.23 11.89 68.88
N PHE A 428 -1.13 12.64 69.07
CA PHE A 428 -0.19 12.47 70.20
C PHE A 428 -0.21 13.56 71.28
#